data_AF-A0A7J8UD33-F1
#
_entry.id   AF-A0A7J8UD33-F1
#
_cell.length_a   1.000
_cell.length_b   1.000
_cell.length_c   1.000
_cell.angle_alpha   90.00
_cell.angle_beta   90.00
_cell.angle_gamma   90.00
#
_symmetry.space_group_name_H-M   'P 1'
#
loop_
_entity.id
_entity.type
_entity.pdbx_description
1 polymer ?
#
loop_
_entity_poly.entity_id
_entity_poly.type
_entity_poly.pdbx_seq_one_letter_code
_entity_poly.pdbx_strand_id
1 'polypeptide(L)' 'MGLDLGIKSMVVEGDALSIIKRLCAVHEDRSVISAYIKDSKSLSEAYNMCIFEITSMKENNLAHLFSIE' A
#
# COMPACT_ATOMS: atom_id res chain seq x y z
N MET A 1 9.84 -9.01 -5.24
CA MET A 1 8.88 -9.97 -4.64
C MET A 1 7.59 -10.15 -5.45
N GLY A 2 6.87 -9.13 -5.94
CA GLY A 2 5.76 -9.32 -6.90
C GLY A 2 6.18 -9.21 -8.36
N LEU A 3 7.01 -8.21 -8.68
CA LEU A 3 7.56 -7.97 -10.02
C LEU A 3 8.43 -9.13 -10.52
N ASP A 4 9.26 -9.71 -9.65
CA ASP A 4 10.11 -10.86 -9.98
C ASP A 4 9.29 -12.12 -10.31
N LEU A 5 8.03 -12.16 -9.89
CA LEU A 5 7.07 -13.24 -10.20
C LEU A 5 6.27 -12.96 -11.48
N GLY A 6 6.56 -11.85 -12.18
CA GLY A 6 5.86 -11.47 -13.41
C GLY A 6 4.45 -10.89 -13.20
N ILE A 7 4.11 -10.50 -11.96
CA ILE A 7 2.82 -9.88 -11.67
C ILE A 7 2.76 -8.51 -12.33
N LYS A 8 1.74 -8.30 -13.17
CA LYS A 8 1.56 -7.05 -13.93
C LYS A 8 0.60 -6.07 -13.24
N SER A 9 -0.34 -6.59 -12.46
CA SER A 9 -1.37 -5.81 -11.79
C SER A 9 -1.48 -6.22 -10.32
N MET A 10 -1.61 -5.24 -9.43
CA MET A 10 -1.65 -5.45 -7.98
C MET A 10 -2.73 -4.57 -7.34
N VAL A 11 -3.42 -5.13 -6.35
CA VAL A 11 -4.28 -4.39 -5.43
C VAL A 11 -3.64 -4.51 -4.05
N VAL A 12 -3.36 -3.38 -3.42
CA VAL A 12 -2.81 -3.32 -2.07
C VAL A 12 -3.92 -2.89 -1.12
N GLU A 13 -4.41 -3.84 -0.34
CA GLU A 13 -5.47 -3.62 0.63
C GLU A 13 -4.88 -3.31 2.01
N GLY A 14 -5.54 -2.42 2.76
CA GLY A 14 -5.21 -2.18 4.16
C GLY A 14 -6.34 -1.51 4.94
N ASP A 15 -6.33 -1.65 6.26
CA ASP A 15 -7.35 -1.09 7.16
C ASP A 15 -6.97 0.29 7.73
N ALA A 16 -5.70 0.69 7.57
CA ALA A 16 -5.20 2.00 8.00
C ALA A 16 -5.65 3.12 7.03
N LEU A 17 -6.86 3.64 7.23
CA LEU A 17 -7.48 4.68 6.38
C LEU A 17 -6.56 5.89 6.11
N SER A 18 -5.84 6.36 7.14
CA SER A 18 -4.95 7.51 7.02
C SER A 18 -3.77 7.24 6.08
N ILE A 19 -3.29 6.00 6.00
CA ILE A 19 -2.19 5.58 5.13
C ILE A 19 -2.68 5.42 3.69
N ILE A 20 -3.78 4.67 3.49
CA ILE A 20 -4.38 4.48 2.15
C ILE A 20 -4.70 5.84 1.51
N LYS A 21 -5.28 6.78 2.27
CA LYS A 21 -5.56 8.13 1.76
C LYS A 21 -4.30 8.89 1.32
N ARG A 22 -3.17 8.74 2.03
CA ARG A 22 -1.89 9.38 1.67
C ARG A 22 -1.27 8.76 0.42
N LEU A 23 -1.41 7.44 0.26
CA LEU A 23 -0.97 6.70 -0.92
C LEU A 23 -1.79 7.09 -2.16
N CYS A 24 -3.10 7.31 -2.01
CA CYS A 24 -3.96 7.78 -3.10
C CYS A 24 -3.89 9.29 -3.36
N ALA A 25 -3.29 10.07 -2.45
CA ALA A 25 -3.22 11.52 -2.61
C ALA A 25 -2.24 11.92 -3.74
N VAL A 26 -2.65 12.89 -4.56
CA VAL A 26 -1.78 13.46 -5.61
C VAL A 26 -0.70 14.38 -5.01
N HIS A 27 -0.98 14.98 -3.86
CA HIS A 27 -0.05 15.92 -3.22
C HIS A 27 1.08 15.20 -2.48
N GLU A 28 2.21 15.90 -2.34
CA GLU A 28 3.34 15.45 -1.56
C GLU A 28 2.96 15.29 -0.07
N ASP A 29 3.33 14.16 0.51
CA ASP A 29 3.13 13.90 1.92
C ASP A 29 4.20 14.62 2.75
N ARG A 30 3.79 15.43 3.73
CA ARG A 30 4.69 16.18 4.63
C ARG A 30 4.72 15.63 6.06
N SER A 31 4.22 14.42 6.27
CA SER A 31 4.26 13.79 7.59
C SER A 31 5.62 13.17 7.87
N VAL A 32 5.79 12.73 9.11
CA VAL A 32 6.99 12.00 9.56
C VAL A 32 7.21 10.67 8.81
N ILE A 33 6.18 10.14 8.14
CA ILE A 33 6.25 8.91 7.34
C ILE A 33 6.35 9.17 5.83
N SER A 34 6.58 10.42 5.41
CA SER A 34 6.60 10.82 4.00
C SER A 34 7.56 9.99 3.14
N ALA A 35 8.71 9.59 3.68
CA ALA A 35 9.66 8.71 3.03
C ALA A 35 9.00 7.37 2.63
N TYR A 36 8.28 6.73 3.56
CA TYR A 36 7.58 5.47 3.29
C TYR A 36 6.46 5.64 2.26
N ILE A 37 5.73 6.76 2.30
CA ILE A 37 4.69 7.06 1.30
C ILE A 37 5.31 7.23 -0.09
N LYS A 38 6.44 7.93 -0.18
CA LYS A 38 7.17 8.14 -1.44
C LYS A 38 7.68 6.82 -2.00
N ASP A 39 8.35 6.02 -1.18
CA ASP A 39 8.91 4.73 -1.61
C ASP A 39 7.81 3.77 -2.07
N SER A 40 6.68 3.73 -1.35
CA SER A 40 5.51 2.93 -1.73
C SER A 40 4.92 3.35 -3.08
N LYS A 41 4.83 4.66 -3.34
CA LYS A 41 4.37 5.19 -4.63
C LYS A 41 5.35 4.83 -5.75
N SER A 42 6.64 5.05 -5.56
CA SER A 42 7.66 4.68 -6.55
C SER A 42 7.67 3.18 -6.85
N LEU A 43 7.44 2.32 -5.86
CA LEU A 43 7.31 0.89 -6.09
C LEU A 43 6.03 0.54 -6.88
N SER A 44 4.93 1.26 -6.63
CA SER A 44 3.66 1.05 -7.33
C SER A 44 3.76 1.35 -8.83
N GLU A 45 4.59 2.31 -9.22
CA GLU A 45 4.84 2.71 -10.62
C GLU A 45 5.54 1.61 -11.44
N ALA A 46 6.20 0.66 -10.79
CA ALA A 46 6.85 -0.46 -11.47
C ALA A 46 5.85 -1.53 -11.96
N TYR A 47 4.59 -1.48 -11.51
CA TYR A 47 3.51 -2.33 -12.01
C TYR A 47 2.74 -1.62 -13.12
N ASN A 48 2.16 -2.36 -14.06
CA ASN A 48 1.29 -1.78 -15.09
C ASN A 48 0.03 -1.16 -14.46
N MET A 49 -0.45 -1.75 -13.37
CA MET A 49 -1.57 -1.25 -12.58
C MET A 49 -1.33 -1.61 -11.12
N CYS A 50 -1.26 -0.59 -10.25
CA CYS A 50 -1.24 -0.79 -8.81
C CYS A 50 -2.22 0.19 -8.18
N ILE A 51 -3.17 -0.32 -7.38
CA ILE A 51 -4.15 0.49 -6.67
C ILE A 51 -4.13 0.19 -5.18
N PHE A 52 -4.50 1.17 -4.37
CA PHE A 52 -4.57 1.05 -2.92
C PHE A 52 -6.04 1.15 -2.49
N GLU A 53 -6.52 0.15 -1.74
CA GLU A 53 -7.91 0.06 -1.31
C GLU A 53 -8.03 -0.09 0.20
N ILE A 54 -9.06 0.56 0.75
CA ILE A 54 -9.42 0.42 2.16
C ILE A 54 -10.22 -0.86 2.32
N THR A 55 -9.80 -1.71 3.26
CA THR A 55 -10.52 -2.93 3.63
C THR A 55 -10.82 -2.91 5.13
N SER A 56 -11.73 -3.77 5.59
CA SER A 56 -11.98 -3.87 7.02
C SER A 56 -10.84 -4.63 7.73
N MET A 57 -10.57 -4.30 9.00
CA MET A 57 -9.60 -5.06 9.82
C MET A 57 -9.92 -6.56 9.85
N LYS A 58 -11.21 -6.92 9.78
CA LYS A 58 -11.67 -8.30 9.74
C LYS A 58 -11.24 -9.02 8.46
N GLU A 59 -11.24 -8.32 7.32
CA GLU A 59 -10.75 -8.83 6.04
C GLU A 59 -9.22 -8.81 5.99
N ASN A 60 -8.59 -7.83 6.65
CA ASN A 60 -7.14 -7.73 6.80
C ASN A 60 -6.58 -8.59 7.96
N ASN A 61 -7.29 -9.64 8.37
CA ASN A 61 -6.94 -10.41 9.59
C ASN A 61 -5.60 -11.14 9.46
N LEU A 62 -5.25 -11.63 8.27
CA LEU A 62 -3.97 -12.30 8.02
C LEU A 62 -2.81 -11.33 8.18
N ALA A 63 -2.91 -10.12 7.60
CA ALA A 63 -1.88 -9.09 7.79
C ALA A 63 -1.78 -8.68 9.27
N HIS A 64 -2.91 -8.63 9.97
CA HIS A 64 -2.90 -8.35 11.40
C HIS A 64 -2.24 -9.45 12.21
N LEU A 65 -2.47 -10.72 11.87
CA LEU A 65 -1.79 -11.87 12.50
C LEU A 65 -0.27 -11.77 12.32
N PHE A 66 0.19 -11.49 11.09
CA PHE A 66 1.62 -11.34 10.80
C PHE A 66 2.25 -10.08 11.39
N SER A 67 1.45 -9.10 11.84
CA SER A 67 1.97 -7.88 12.47
C SER A 67 2.21 -8.04 13.97
N ILE A 68 1.72 -9.13 14.57
CA ILE A 68 1.81 -9.42 16.00
C ILE A 68 2.93 -10.45 16.30
N GLU A 69 3.30 -11.28 15.33
CA GLU A 69 4.49 -12.15 15.38
C GLU A 69 5.79 -11.35 15.19
#